data_AF-A0A850G2S8-F1
#
_entry.id   AF-A0A850G2S8-F1
#
_cell.length_a   1.000
_cell.length_b   1.000
_cell.length_c   1.000
_cell.angle_alpha   90.00
_cell.angle_beta   90.00
_cell.angle_gamma   90.00
#
_symmetry.space_group_name_H-M   'P 1'
#
loop_
_entity.id
_entity.type
_entity.pdbx_description
1 polymer ?
#
loop_
_entity_poly.entity_id
_entity_poly.type
_entity_poly.pdbx_seq_one_letter_code
_entity_poly.pdbx_strand_id
1 'polypeptide(L)'
;MPVAGPDAPEVKILAHNAGFEIVASADRAWCFDRRTRGPGIAAAVSGGLAGVLFVNAAVALVLALGGGAIGPWWLPLLEAGLGVIAGLVCKFSLNLRQARFACERAKLRPLVVVDRHAGLAYDADGQALARTDEIPARKGMLIDSSAPALRLLLPSGKRVEVFRGSLFGGGIEAGLEALRELGFAK
;
A
#
# COMPACT_ATOMS: atom_id res chain seq x y z
N MET A 1 -17.34 13.16 -26.11
CA MET A 1 -17.23 11.70 -25.89
C MET A 1 -17.28 11.45 -24.38
N PRO A 2 -17.90 10.37 -23.89
CA PRO A 2 -17.83 10.03 -22.48
C PRO A 2 -16.37 9.87 -22.08
N VAL A 3 -15.97 10.53 -20.99
CA VAL A 3 -14.61 10.42 -20.47
C VAL A 3 -14.41 8.99 -19.98
N ALA A 4 -13.38 8.32 -20.49
CA ALA A 4 -13.03 6.96 -20.07
C ALA A 4 -12.84 6.90 -18.55
N GLY A 5 -13.46 5.91 -17.91
CA GLY A 5 -13.29 5.66 -16.48
C GLY A 5 -11.91 5.08 -16.15
N PRO A 6 -11.50 5.07 -14.88
CA PRO A 6 -10.18 4.60 -14.45
C PRO A 6 -9.94 3.09 -14.62
N ASP A 7 -10.96 2.31 -14.98
CA ASP A 7 -10.87 0.87 -15.26
C ASP A 7 -11.08 0.54 -16.76
N ALA A 8 -11.11 1.56 -17.63
CA ALA A 8 -11.22 1.34 -19.07
C ALA A 8 -9.96 0.62 -19.62
N PRO A 9 -10.08 -0.21 -20.67
CA PRO A 9 -8.99 -1.05 -21.16
C PRO A 9 -7.77 -0.27 -21.67
N GLU A 10 -7.96 0.97 -22.10
CA GLU A 10 -6.91 1.90 -22.54
C GLU A 10 -6.13 2.53 -21.39
N VAL A 11 -6.61 2.42 -20.14
CA VAL A 11 -5.94 2.97 -18.96
C VAL A 11 -4.71 2.13 -18.62
N LYS A 12 -3.56 2.78 -18.58
CA LYS A 12 -2.27 2.17 -18.22
C LYS A 12 -1.91 2.49 -16.78
N ILE A 13 -1.26 1.54 -16.11
CA ILE A 13 -0.64 1.77 -14.81
C ILE A 13 0.73 2.40 -15.06
N LEU A 14 0.91 3.65 -14.65
CA LEU A 14 2.19 4.36 -14.75
C LEU A 14 3.11 3.97 -13.58
N ALA A 15 2.55 3.88 -12.38
CA ALA A 15 3.30 3.46 -11.19
C ALA A 15 2.38 2.75 -10.21
N HIS A 16 2.91 1.73 -9.53
CA HIS A 16 2.22 1.06 -8.43
C HIS A 16 3.22 0.68 -7.34
N ASN A 17 2.92 0.99 -6.09
CA ASN A 17 3.70 0.51 -4.95
C ASN A 17 2.93 0.65 -3.64
N ALA A 18 3.09 -0.32 -2.74
CA ALA A 18 2.57 -0.26 -1.37
C ALA A 18 1.09 0.15 -1.28
N GLY A 19 0.25 -0.30 -2.22
CA GLY A 19 -1.18 0.03 -2.29
C GLY A 19 -1.53 1.32 -3.02
N PHE A 20 -0.55 2.12 -3.41
CA PHE A 20 -0.74 3.30 -4.21
C PHE A 20 -0.63 2.95 -5.69
N GLU A 21 -1.49 3.55 -6.50
CA GLU A 21 -1.50 3.38 -7.95
C GLU A 21 -1.67 4.73 -8.63
N ILE A 22 -0.83 5.00 -9.63
CA ILE A 22 -1.01 6.11 -10.56
C ILE A 22 -1.35 5.47 -11.90
N VAL A 23 -2.55 5.76 -12.39
CA VAL A 23 -3.05 5.24 -13.66
C VAL A 23 -3.41 6.38 -14.60
N ALA A 24 -3.23 6.19 -15.90
CA ALA A 24 -3.46 7.22 -16.88
C ALA A 24 -4.06 6.68 -18.19
N SER A 25 -4.93 7.51 -18.76
CA SER A 25 -5.43 7.43 -20.13
C SER A 25 -4.81 8.57 -20.96
N ALA A 26 -5.26 8.73 -22.20
CA ALA A 26 -4.88 9.86 -23.05
C ALA A 26 -5.25 11.21 -22.42
N ASP A 27 -6.45 11.30 -21.83
CA ASP A 27 -7.03 12.60 -21.43
C ASP A 27 -6.92 12.84 -19.93
N ARG A 28 -6.85 11.77 -19.13
CA ARG A 28 -6.88 11.86 -17.66
C ARG A 28 -5.93 10.92 -16.96
N ALA A 29 -5.53 11.28 -15.76
CA ALA A 29 -4.85 10.38 -14.83
C ALA A 29 -5.47 10.42 -13.44
N TRP A 30 -5.26 9.35 -12.67
CA TRP A 30 -5.80 9.18 -11.34
C TRP A 30 -4.73 8.62 -10.40
N CYS A 31 -4.64 9.19 -9.21
CA CYS A 31 -3.82 8.69 -8.12
C CYS A 31 -4.75 8.04 -7.07
N PHE A 32 -4.53 6.78 -6.73
CA PHE A 32 -5.32 6.02 -5.77
C PHE A 32 -4.48 5.53 -4.59
N ASP A 33 -5.12 5.41 -3.43
CA ASP A 33 -4.64 4.60 -2.30
C ASP A 33 -5.66 3.49 -2.02
N ARG A 34 -5.27 2.24 -2.31
CA ARG A 34 -6.07 1.04 -2.02
C ARG A 34 -6.07 0.67 -0.54
N ARG A 35 -5.31 1.38 0.30
CA ARG A 35 -5.17 1.14 1.74
C ARG A 35 -4.71 -0.28 2.08
N THR A 36 -3.86 -0.88 1.25
CA THR A 36 -3.43 -2.28 1.44
C THR A 36 -2.28 -2.42 2.44
N ARG A 37 -1.66 -1.32 2.88
CA ARG A 37 -0.49 -1.30 3.77
C ARG A 37 -0.75 -1.90 5.14
N GLY A 38 -1.75 -1.40 5.87
CA GLY A 38 -2.08 -1.89 7.21
C GLY A 38 -2.31 -3.40 7.22
N PRO A 39 -3.20 -3.93 6.36
CA PRO A 39 -3.38 -5.37 6.19
C PRO A 39 -2.10 -6.11 5.76
N GLY A 40 -1.27 -5.51 4.89
CA GLY A 40 0.01 -6.10 4.47
C GLY A 40 1.01 -6.24 5.62
N ILE A 41 1.17 -5.20 6.45
CA ILE A 41 2.04 -5.22 7.63
C ILE A 41 1.52 -6.22 8.67
N ALA A 42 0.22 -6.19 8.95
CA ALA A 42 -0.40 -7.11 9.89
C ALA A 42 -0.19 -8.57 9.46
N ALA A 43 -0.38 -8.88 8.17
CA ALA A 43 -0.11 -10.20 7.62
C ALA A 43 1.35 -10.62 7.77
N ALA A 44 2.30 -9.74 7.43
CA ALA A 44 3.72 -10.05 7.52
C ALA A 44 4.16 -10.35 8.96
N VAL A 45 3.79 -9.49 9.92
CA VAL A 45 4.16 -9.63 11.33
C VAL A 45 3.51 -10.86 11.94
N SER A 46 2.21 -11.03 11.78
CA SER A 46 1.49 -12.18 12.37
C SER A 46 1.87 -13.50 11.71
N GLY A 47 2.16 -13.53 10.40
CA GLY A 47 2.68 -14.70 9.71
C GLY A 47 4.06 -15.10 10.20
N GLY A 48 4.97 -14.13 10.37
CA GLY A 48 6.30 -14.38 10.95
C GLY A 48 6.20 -14.92 12.37
N LEU A 49 5.35 -14.30 13.21
CA LEU A 49 5.13 -14.75 14.59
C LEU A 49 4.55 -16.17 14.65
N ALA A 50 3.55 -16.47 13.81
CA ALA A 50 2.99 -17.81 13.70
C ALA A 50 4.06 -18.84 13.32
N GLY A 51 4.90 -18.52 12.33
CA GLY A 51 6.01 -19.38 11.91
C GLY A 51 6.98 -19.70 13.04
N VAL A 52 7.45 -18.68 13.77
CA VAL A 52 8.37 -18.86 14.91
C VAL A 52 7.74 -19.74 15.98
N LEU A 53 6.49 -19.47 16.36
CA LEU A 53 5.78 -20.22 17.41
C LEU A 53 5.55 -21.68 17.02
N PHE A 54 5.18 -21.96 15.77
CA PHE A 54 5.02 -23.33 15.29
C PHE A 54 6.35 -24.08 15.21
N VAL A 55 7.44 -23.41 14.80
CA VAL A 55 8.78 -24.01 14.80
C VAL A 55 9.21 -24.38 16.21
N ASN A 56 9.02 -23.47 17.19
CA ASN A 56 9.35 -23.74 18.59
C ASN A 56 8.54 -24.93 19.14
N ALA A 57 7.22 -24.93 18.92
CA ALA A 57 6.36 -26.01 19.36
C ALA A 57 6.74 -27.36 18.72
N ALA A 58 7.11 -27.36 17.44
CA ALA A 58 7.58 -28.55 16.73
C ALA A 58 8.93 -29.06 17.28
N VAL A 59 9.89 -28.18 17.54
CA VAL A 59 11.18 -28.54 18.15
C VAL A 59 10.95 -29.14 19.54
N ALA A 60 10.09 -28.54 20.36
CA ALA A 60 9.76 -29.08 21.68
C ALA A 60 9.11 -30.47 21.58
N LEU A 61 8.20 -30.68 20.62
CA LEU A 61 7.60 -31.99 20.38
C LEU A 61 8.65 -33.05 19.99
N VAL A 62 9.58 -32.70 19.10
CA VAL A 62 10.67 -33.60 18.69
C VAL A 62 11.57 -33.95 19.87
N LEU A 63 11.92 -32.97 20.71
CA LEU A 63 12.70 -33.21 21.92
C LEU A 63 11.96 -34.12 22.89
N ALA A 64 10.66 -33.90 23.12
CA ALA A 64 9.85 -34.73 24.00
C ALA A 64 9.81 -36.20 23.54
N LEU A 65 9.63 -36.42 22.24
CA LEU A 65 9.61 -37.77 21.64
C LEU A 65 10.98 -38.45 21.68
N GLY A 66 12.07 -37.66 21.62
CA GLY A 66 13.45 -38.15 21.74
C GLY A 66 13.94 -38.37 23.18
N GLY A 67 13.09 -38.19 24.19
CA GLY A 67 13.47 -38.29 25.60
C GLY A 67 14.30 -37.10 26.10
N GLY A 68 14.36 -36.02 25.32
CA GLY A 68 15.01 -34.77 25.71
C GLY A 68 14.22 -34.02 26.78
N ALA A 69 14.93 -33.26 27.62
CA ALA A 69 14.30 -32.40 28.60
C ALA A 69 13.54 -31.27 27.90
N ILE A 70 12.22 -31.33 27.94
CA ILE A 70 11.36 -30.19 27.66
C ILE A 70 11.08 -29.44 28.96
N GLY A 71 10.85 -28.13 28.86
CA GLY A 71 10.30 -27.35 29.98
C GLY A 71 8.89 -27.83 30.37
N PRO A 72 8.10 -27.02 31.07
CA PRO A 72 6.73 -27.39 31.41
C PRO A 72 5.92 -27.81 30.18
N TRP A 73 5.23 -28.95 30.25
CA TRP A 73 4.51 -29.56 29.11
C TRP A 73 3.43 -28.66 28.49
N TRP A 74 2.92 -27.69 29.25
CA TRP A 74 1.92 -26.73 28.77
C TRP A 74 2.51 -25.64 27.87
N LEU A 75 3.83 -25.42 27.91
CA LEU A 75 4.48 -24.34 27.16
C LEU A 75 4.40 -24.56 25.64
N PRO A 76 4.73 -25.75 25.07
CA PRO A 76 4.56 -26.02 23.64
C PRO A 76 3.09 -25.92 23.18
N LEU A 77 2.14 -26.28 24.05
CA LEU A 77 0.71 -26.13 23.76
C LEU A 77 0.30 -24.66 23.69
N LEU A 78 0.81 -23.83 24.60
CA LEU A 78 0.60 -22.39 24.58
C LEU A 78 1.20 -21.76 23.32
N GLU A 79 2.44 -22.13 22.96
CA GLU A 79 3.09 -21.66 21.74
C GLU A 79 2.28 -22.04 20.49
N ALA A 80 1.85 -23.30 20.38
CA ALA A 80 1.00 -23.76 19.29
C ALA A 80 -0.33 -22.99 19.24
N GLY A 81 -0.98 -22.77 20.38
CA GLY A 81 -2.22 -22.00 20.48
C GLY A 81 -2.06 -20.55 20.02
N LEU A 82 -1.01 -19.87 20.48
CA LEU A 82 -0.66 -18.52 20.04
C LEU A 82 -0.30 -18.49 18.55
N GLY A 83 0.39 -19.53 18.05
CA GLY A 83 0.71 -19.71 16.64
C GLY A 83 -0.55 -19.80 15.77
N VAL A 84 -1.57 -20.54 16.21
CA VAL A 84 -2.87 -20.62 15.53
C VAL A 84 -3.55 -19.25 15.49
N ILE A 85 -3.60 -18.53 16.62
CA ILE A 85 -4.21 -17.19 16.68
C ILE A 85 -3.49 -16.23 15.72
N ALA A 86 -2.15 -16.19 15.76
CA ALA A 86 -1.35 -15.37 14.86
C ALA A 86 -1.58 -15.76 13.38
N GLY A 87 -1.67 -17.06 13.08
CA GLY A 87 -1.98 -17.57 11.74
C GLY A 87 -3.36 -17.14 11.24
N LEU A 88 -4.37 -17.12 12.10
CA LEU A 88 -5.71 -16.62 11.75
C LEU A 88 -5.71 -15.12 11.47
N VAL A 89 -4.99 -14.32 12.28
CA VAL A 89 -4.82 -12.88 12.04
C VAL A 89 -4.12 -12.64 10.71
N CYS A 90 -3.09 -13.44 10.39
CA CYS A 90 -2.38 -13.37 9.11
C CYS A 90 -3.35 -13.64 7.95
N LYS A 91 -4.10 -14.75 8.01
CA LYS A 91 -5.08 -15.13 6.99
C LYS A 91 -6.13 -14.03 6.77
N PHE A 92 -6.71 -13.49 7.84
CA PHE A 92 -7.70 -12.42 7.75
C PHE A 92 -7.10 -11.15 7.11
N SER A 93 -5.87 -10.79 7.51
CA SER A 93 -5.16 -9.62 6.98
C SER A 93 -4.83 -9.79 5.49
N LEU A 94 -4.44 -10.99 5.05
CA LEU A 94 -4.23 -11.31 3.63
C LEU A 94 -5.54 -11.23 2.84
N ASN A 95 -6.64 -11.77 3.35
CA ASN A 95 -7.95 -11.70 2.70
C ASN A 95 -8.40 -10.24 2.53
N LEU A 96 -8.26 -9.42 3.59
CA LEU A 96 -8.60 -8.00 3.52
C LEU A 96 -7.71 -7.26 2.52
N ARG A 97 -6.41 -7.58 2.48
CA ARG A 97 -5.48 -7.04 1.49
C ARG A 97 -5.92 -7.40 0.07
N GLN A 98 -6.24 -8.66 -0.19
CA GLN A 98 -6.67 -9.15 -1.50
C GLN A 98 -7.99 -8.50 -1.93
N ALA A 99 -8.98 -8.40 -1.02
CA ALA A 99 -10.24 -7.71 -1.30
C ALA A 99 -10.02 -6.24 -1.69
N ARG A 100 -9.10 -5.53 -1.02
CA ARG A 100 -8.74 -4.15 -1.37
C ARG A 100 -8.01 -4.03 -2.71
N PHE A 101 -7.18 -5.01 -3.05
CA PHE A 101 -6.53 -5.08 -4.36
C PHE A 101 -7.52 -5.38 -5.49
N ALA A 102 -8.49 -6.27 -5.26
CA ALA A 102 -9.50 -6.66 -6.25
C ALA A 102 -10.60 -5.61 -6.47
N CYS A 103 -10.72 -4.62 -5.58
CA CYS A 103 -11.70 -3.55 -5.73
C CYS A 103 -11.45 -2.74 -7.02
N GLU A 104 -12.49 -2.55 -7.83
CA GLU A 104 -12.44 -1.71 -9.04
C GLU A 104 -12.08 -0.27 -8.68
N ARG A 105 -11.27 0.40 -9.51
CA ARG A 105 -10.82 1.78 -9.25
C ARG A 105 -11.98 2.76 -9.28
N ALA A 106 -13.01 2.49 -10.09
CA ALA A 106 -14.24 3.28 -10.14
C ALA A 106 -14.98 3.31 -8.78
N LYS A 107 -14.76 2.33 -7.91
CA LYS A 107 -15.33 2.28 -6.55
C LYS A 107 -14.39 2.89 -5.50
N LEU A 108 -13.18 3.26 -5.89
CA LEU A 108 -12.21 3.93 -5.01
C LEU A 108 -12.38 5.44 -5.12
N ARG A 109 -12.12 6.12 -4.00
CA ARG A 109 -12.02 7.58 -3.99
C ARG A 109 -10.61 7.98 -4.46
N PRO A 110 -10.44 8.63 -5.62
CA PRO A 110 -9.12 9.08 -6.06
C PRO A 110 -8.60 10.14 -5.10
N LEU A 111 -7.30 10.14 -4.87
CA LEU A 111 -6.62 11.18 -4.10
C LEU A 111 -6.49 12.46 -4.92
N VAL A 112 -6.17 12.29 -6.20
CA VAL A 112 -5.97 13.34 -7.19
C VAL A 112 -6.42 12.82 -8.55
N VAL A 113 -7.10 13.66 -9.30
CA VAL A 113 -7.42 13.44 -10.72
C VAL A 113 -6.72 14.53 -11.52
N VAL A 114 -6.08 14.17 -12.63
CA VAL A 114 -5.41 15.12 -13.52
C VAL A 114 -6.16 15.13 -14.85
N ASP A 115 -6.56 16.32 -15.31
CA ASP A 115 -6.95 16.56 -16.69
C ASP A 115 -5.70 16.95 -17.48
N ARG A 116 -5.27 16.08 -18.38
CA ARG A 116 -4.01 16.22 -19.12
C ARG A 116 -4.11 17.29 -20.21
N HIS A 117 -5.29 17.53 -20.75
CA HIS A 117 -5.51 18.56 -21.77
C HIS A 117 -5.52 19.95 -21.15
N ALA A 118 -6.22 20.10 -20.02
CA ALA A 118 -6.29 21.37 -19.30
C ALA A 118 -5.03 21.66 -18.45
N GLY A 119 -4.23 20.62 -18.15
CA GLY A 119 -3.09 20.74 -17.23
C GLY A 119 -3.54 21.07 -15.80
N LEU A 120 -4.72 20.59 -15.40
CA LEU A 120 -5.34 20.88 -14.11
C LEU A 120 -5.43 19.64 -13.25
N ALA A 121 -5.14 19.79 -11.97
CA ALA A 121 -5.37 18.78 -10.95
C ALA A 121 -6.68 19.07 -10.20
N TYR A 122 -7.40 18.01 -9.84
CA TYR A 122 -8.64 18.02 -9.10
C TYR A 122 -8.54 17.07 -7.91
N ASP A 123 -9.31 17.34 -6.86
CA ASP A 123 -9.47 16.41 -5.76
C ASP A 123 -10.52 15.32 -6.06
N ALA A 124 -10.79 14.51 -5.04
CA ALA A 124 -11.78 13.45 -5.10
C ALA A 124 -13.20 13.91 -5.41
N ASP A 125 -13.54 15.15 -5.04
CA ASP A 125 -14.88 15.72 -5.11
C ASP A 125 -15.03 16.58 -6.39
N GLY A 126 -14.02 16.57 -7.27
CA GLY A 126 -14.00 17.30 -8.52
C GLY A 126 -13.65 18.79 -8.38
N GLN A 127 -13.19 19.23 -7.20
CA GLN A 127 -12.76 20.61 -7.00
C GLN A 127 -11.38 20.82 -7.59
N ALA A 128 -11.22 21.90 -8.36
CA ALA A 128 -9.93 22.26 -8.92
C ALA A 128 -8.93 22.59 -7.81
N LEU A 129 -7.77 21.94 -7.84
CA LEU A 129 -6.70 22.14 -6.88
C LEU A 129 -5.78 23.27 -7.33
N ALA A 130 -5.18 23.13 -8.51
CA ALA A 130 -4.35 24.10 -9.23
C ALA A 130 -3.88 23.48 -10.56
N ARG A 131 -3.10 24.24 -11.33
CA ARG A 131 -2.39 23.69 -12.49
C ARG A 131 -1.28 22.74 -12.04
N THR A 132 -1.01 21.69 -12.81
CA THR A 132 -0.02 20.68 -12.43
C THR A 132 1.39 21.27 -12.29
N ASP A 133 1.75 22.23 -13.15
CA ASP A 133 3.03 22.96 -13.12
C ASP A 133 3.18 23.90 -11.92
N GLU A 134 2.10 24.16 -11.17
CA GLU A 134 2.09 24.95 -9.94
C GLU A 134 2.12 24.08 -8.67
N ILE A 135 2.04 22.75 -8.81
CA ILE A 135 1.98 21.80 -7.70
C ILE A 135 3.30 21.02 -7.62
N PRO A 136 4.22 21.37 -6.71
CA PRO A 136 5.47 20.64 -6.53
C PRO A 136 5.25 19.22 -6.00
N ALA A 137 5.84 18.23 -6.68
CA ALA A 137 5.93 16.86 -6.24
C ALA A 137 7.22 16.62 -5.44
N ARG A 138 7.12 16.66 -4.10
CA ARG A 138 8.29 16.53 -3.23
C ARG A 138 8.44 15.15 -2.63
N LYS A 139 9.70 14.70 -2.58
CA LYS A 139 10.11 13.58 -1.72
C LYS A 139 10.04 14.03 -0.26
N GLY A 140 9.52 13.17 0.60
CA GLY A 140 9.51 13.39 2.04
C GLY A 140 9.60 12.08 2.81
N MET A 141 10.01 12.18 4.06
CA MET A 141 9.92 11.09 5.03
C MET A 141 8.73 11.35 5.96
N LEU A 142 8.08 10.30 6.45
CA LEU A 142 7.12 10.42 7.55
C LEU A 142 7.91 10.35 8.85
N ILE A 143 7.51 11.16 9.84
CA ILE A 143 8.19 11.23 11.15
C ILE A 143 8.17 9.85 11.84
N ASP A 144 7.15 9.03 11.55
CA ASP A 144 6.96 7.72 12.19
C ASP A 144 7.21 6.54 11.22
N SER A 145 7.85 6.77 10.07
CA SER A 145 8.14 5.69 9.13
C SER A 145 9.37 5.95 8.26
N SER A 146 10.24 4.94 8.20
CA SER A 146 11.44 4.91 7.35
C SER A 146 11.15 4.74 5.86
N ALA A 147 9.88 4.69 5.44
CA ALA A 147 9.52 4.56 4.03
C ALA A 147 9.39 5.94 3.35
N PRO A 148 10.09 6.17 2.24
CA PRO A 148 10.02 7.43 1.50
C PRO A 148 8.63 7.62 0.88
N ALA A 149 8.12 8.84 0.89
CA ALA A 149 6.82 9.22 0.34
C ALA A 149 6.95 10.33 -0.69
N LEU A 150 6.04 10.35 -1.66
CA LEU A 150 5.82 11.48 -2.56
C LEU A 150 4.57 12.23 -2.15
N ARG A 151 4.73 13.53 -1.98
CA ARG A 151 3.65 14.44 -1.60
C ARG A 151 3.54 15.55 -2.62
N LEU A 152 2.31 15.87 -2.98
CA LEU A 152 1.97 17.08 -3.70
C LEU A 152 1.80 18.22 -2.69
N LEU A 153 2.44 19.35 -2.96
CA LEU A 153 2.28 20.58 -2.21
C LEU A 153 1.29 21.49 -2.93
N LEU A 154 0.10 21.63 -2.37
CA LEU A 154 -0.93 22.48 -2.98
C LEU A 154 -0.66 23.96 -2.67
N PRO A 155 -1.08 24.91 -3.52
CA PRO A 155 -0.94 26.35 -3.24
C PRO A 155 -1.62 26.80 -1.94
N SER A 156 -2.64 26.05 -1.50
CA SER A 156 -3.29 26.24 -0.19
C SER A 156 -2.41 25.88 1.02
N GLY A 157 -1.21 25.36 0.81
CA GLY A 157 -0.31 24.83 1.86
C GLY A 157 -0.64 23.41 2.31
N LYS A 158 -1.76 22.84 1.85
CA LYS A 158 -2.12 21.43 2.11
C LYS A 158 -1.15 20.48 1.40
N ARG A 159 -0.93 19.32 2.01
CA ARG A 159 -0.05 18.26 1.48
C ARG A 159 -0.88 17.01 1.22
N VAL A 160 -0.75 16.44 0.03
CA VAL A 160 -1.44 15.19 -0.35
C VAL A 160 -0.38 14.13 -0.64
N GLU A 161 -0.34 13.06 0.14
CA GLU A 161 0.50 11.89 -0.18
C GLU A 161 -0.14 11.13 -1.34
N VAL A 162 0.57 11.02 -2.46
CA VAL A 162 0.06 10.40 -3.71
C VAL A 162 0.80 9.14 -4.10
N PHE A 163 1.93 8.86 -3.44
CA PHE A 163 2.70 7.64 -3.65
C PHE A 163 3.62 7.42 -2.46
N ARG A 164 4.02 6.18 -2.18
CA ARG A 164 5.12 5.92 -1.24
C ARG A 164 5.75 4.57 -1.51
N GLY A 165 7.03 4.47 -1.13
CA GLY A 165 7.83 3.26 -1.18
C GLY A 165 7.31 2.18 -0.23
N SER A 166 7.99 1.04 -0.22
CA SER A 166 7.74 -0.02 0.75
C SER A 166 9.05 -0.45 1.42
N LEU A 167 8.96 -0.74 2.72
CA LEU A 167 10.09 -1.25 3.53
C LEU A 167 10.54 -2.64 3.07
N PHE A 168 9.66 -3.38 2.41
CA PHE A 168 9.89 -4.75 1.95
C PHE A 168 10.20 -4.80 0.44
N GLY A 169 10.55 -3.66 -0.15
CA GLY A 169 10.90 -3.51 -1.57
C GLY A 169 10.07 -2.43 -2.29
N GLY A 170 10.64 -1.88 -3.36
CA GLY A 170 10.03 -0.84 -4.19
C GLY A 170 10.25 0.57 -3.66
N GLY A 171 10.91 1.40 -4.46
CA GLY A 171 11.17 2.80 -4.16
C GLY A 171 10.03 3.74 -4.56
N ILE A 172 10.35 5.03 -4.68
CA ILE A 172 9.43 6.09 -5.10
C ILE A 172 9.74 6.62 -6.51
N GLU A 173 10.76 6.08 -7.15
CA GLU A 173 11.32 6.57 -8.41
C GLU A 173 10.30 6.49 -9.53
N ALA A 174 9.62 5.35 -9.69
CA ALA A 174 8.55 5.19 -10.67
C ALA A 174 7.37 6.15 -10.44
N GLY A 175 7.01 6.38 -9.17
CA GLY A 175 5.96 7.35 -8.83
C GLY A 175 6.38 8.78 -9.16
N LEU A 176 7.65 9.12 -8.97
CA LEU A 176 8.16 10.46 -9.29
C LEU A 176 8.22 10.67 -10.80
N GLU A 177 8.62 9.65 -11.55
CA GLU A 177 8.62 9.67 -13.01
C GLU A 177 7.19 9.82 -13.55
N ALA A 178 6.23 9.06 -13.02
CA ALA A 178 4.83 9.20 -13.37
C ALA A 178 4.29 10.62 -13.09
N LEU A 179 4.59 11.21 -11.93
CA LEU A 179 4.17 12.58 -11.63
C LEU A 179 4.82 13.61 -12.58
N ARG A 180 6.08 13.40 -12.99
CA ARG A 180 6.73 14.25 -13.99
C ARG A 180 6.07 14.12 -15.37
N GLU A 181 5.70 12.91 -15.79
CA GLU A 181 4.94 12.68 -17.03
C GLU A 181 3.59 13.41 -17.01
N LEU A 182 2.97 13.52 -15.83
CA LEU A 182 1.72 14.24 -15.63
C LEU A 182 1.90 15.77 -15.50
N GLY A 183 3.12 16.30 -15.66
CA GLY A 183 3.39 17.72 -15.67
C GLY A 183 3.46 18.37 -14.28
N PHE A 184 3.64 17.60 -13.21
CA PHE A 184 3.85 18.16 -11.87
C PHE A 184 5.22 18.84 -11.74
N ALA A 185 5.28 19.95 -11.00
CA ALA A 185 6.53 20.66 -10.74
C ALA A 185 7.51 19.82 -9.90
N LYS A 186 8.81 20.09 -10.10
CA LYS A 186 9.90 19.44 -9.35
C LYS A 186 10.02 19.95 -7.91
#